data_AF-A0A1Q8QEP2-F1
#
_entry.id   AF-A0A1Q8QEP2-F1
#
_cell.length_a   1.000
_cell.length_b   1.000
_cell.length_c   1.000
_cell.angle_alpha   90.00
_cell.angle_beta   90.00
_cell.angle_gamma   90.00
#
_symmetry.space_group_name_H-M   'P 1'
#
loop_
_entity.id
_entity.type
_entity.pdbx_description
1 polymer ?
#
loop_
_entity_poly.entity_id
_entity_poly.type
_entity_poly.pdbx_seq_one_letter_code
_entity_poly.pdbx_strand_id
1 'polypeptide(L)'
;MLLLATRLGMRSGDIARLTFDEIDFGGNFIRLVQEKTQQPLELPLLPEIKDAIQNYIKNARPIVNDECRIFLRQKAPYQGITTSALRFATTKYFRKAGIDISGKKHGVHTFRSSIASSMVNDQVPYDVVRKVLGHTDPDAIKHYARVDIERLREYAIPVPEPSGVFEAFLDGGRSYDGI
;
A
#
# COMPACT_ATOMS: atom_id res chain seq x y z
N MET A 1 -0.94 -10.16 10.10
CA MET A 1 -0.92 -8.69 9.98
C MET A 1 -0.13 -8.19 8.78
N LEU A 2 1.20 -8.32 8.74
CA LEU A 2 2.00 -7.75 7.63
C LEU A 2 1.63 -8.31 6.27
N LEU A 3 1.36 -9.61 6.15
CA LEU A 3 0.92 -10.22 4.89
C LEU A 3 -0.36 -9.58 4.33
N LEU A 4 -1.33 -9.24 5.19
CA LEU A 4 -2.55 -8.53 4.79
C LEU A 4 -2.22 -7.15 4.18
N ALA A 5 -1.22 -6.47 4.72
CA ALA A 5 -0.76 -5.17 4.20
C ALA A 5 0.08 -5.32 2.94
N THR A 6 0.99 -6.30 2.87
CA THR A 6 1.98 -6.42 1.79
C THR A 6 1.45 -7.18 0.57
N ARG A 7 0.47 -8.06 0.74
CA ARG A 7 -0.05 -8.92 -0.34
C ARG A 7 -1.43 -8.49 -0.81
N LEU A 8 -2.27 -8.04 0.11
CA LEU A 8 -3.63 -7.56 -0.20
C LEU A 8 -3.74 -6.02 -0.15
N GLY A 9 -2.67 -5.33 0.26
CA GLY A 9 -2.66 -3.87 0.35
C GLY A 9 -3.56 -3.29 1.43
N MET A 10 -4.21 -4.10 2.28
CA MET A 10 -5.27 -3.65 3.20
C MET A 10 -4.85 -2.44 4.04
N ARG A 11 -5.79 -1.53 4.31
CA ARG A 11 -5.49 -0.34 5.13
C ARG A 11 -5.21 -0.75 6.56
N SER A 12 -4.36 0.00 7.24
CA SER A 12 -4.01 -0.28 8.64
C SER A 12 -5.21 -0.29 9.58
N GLY A 13 -6.19 0.60 9.35
CA GLY A 13 -7.42 0.66 10.14
C GLY A 13 -8.27 -0.60 9.97
N ASP A 14 -8.47 -1.01 8.72
CA ASP A 14 -9.20 -2.23 8.37
C ASP A 14 -8.51 -3.48 8.96
N ILE A 15 -7.18 -3.59 8.84
CA ILE A 15 -6.41 -4.70 9.45
C ILE A 15 -6.55 -4.71 10.98
N ALA A 16 -6.48 -3.54 11.63
CA ALA A 16 -6.51 -3.45 13.09
C ALA A 16 -7.89 -3.81 13.69
N ARG A 17 -8.96 -3.63 12.92
CA ARG A 17 -10.34 -3.93 13.35
C ARG A 17 -10.91 -5.23 12.79
N LEU A 18 -10.17 -5.91 11.92
CA LEU A 18 -10.60 -7.16 11.29
C LEU A 18 -11.16 -8.15 12.31
N THR A 19 -12.39 -8.59 12.13
CA THR A 19 -13.09 -9.51 13.03
C THR A 19 -13.13 -10.93 12.45
N PHE A 20 -13.52 -11.91 13.29
CA PHE A 20 -13.69 -13.29 12.83
C PHE A 20 -14.81 -13.43 11.78
N ASP A 21 -15.90 -12.69 11.93
CA ASP A 21 -17.06 -12.76 11.02
C ASP A 21 -16.74 -12.24 9.61
N GLU A 22 -15.69 -11.41 9.49
CA GLU A 22 -15.21 -10.89 8.21
C GLU A 22 -14.29 -11.88 7.47
N ILE A 23 -13.93 -13.02 8.07
CA ILE A 23 -13.12 -14.07 7.42
C ILE A 23 -13.91 -15.35 7.23
N ASP A 24 -14.12 -15.68 5.95
CA ASP A 24 -14.65 -16.97 5.52
C ASP A 24 -13.49 -17.93 5.22
N PHE A 25 -13.08 -18.70 6.24
CA PHE A 25 -12.01 -19.70 6.09
C PHE A 25 -12.41 -20.88 5.19
N GLY A 26 -13.71 -21.16 5.02
CA GLY A 26 -14.21 -22.23 4.17
C GLY A 26 -14.18 -21.81 2.70
N GLY A 27 -14.73 -20.64 2.42
CA GLY A 27 -14.77 -20.03 1.08
C GLY A 27 -13.45 -19.39 0.65
N ASN A 28 -12.51 -19.17 1.56
CA ASN A 28 -11.24 -18.45 1.33
C ASN A 28 -11.44 -16.98 0.90
N PHE A 29 -12.30 -16.25 1.61
CA PHE A 29 -12.52 -14.83 1.38
C PHE A 29 -12.42 -14.02 2.66
N ILE A 30 -12.01 -12.77 2.51
CA ILE A 30 -12.15 -11.72 3.53
C ILE A 30 -13.18 -10.73 2.99
N ARG A 31 -14.25 -10.51 3.74
CA ARG A 31 -15.35 -9.60 3.38
C ARG A 31 -15.56 -8.61 4.51
N LEU A 32 -15.35 -7.33 4.22
CA LEU A 32 -15.49 -6.27 5.22
C LEU A 32 -16.07 -5.00 4.60
N VAL A 33 -16.57 -4.11 5.45
CA VAL A 33 -16.84 -2.72 5.07
C VAL A 33 -15.65 -1.87 5.47
N GLN A 34 -15.01 -1.23 4.50
CA GLN A 34 -13.81 -0.43 4.74
C GLN A 34 -14.15 0.79 5.61
N GLU A 35 -13.38 1.04 6.67
CA GLU A 35 -13.67 2.17 7.58
C GLU A 35 -13.57 3.51 6.86
N LYS A 36 -12.54 3.70 6.04
CA LYS A 36 -12.29 5.01 5.43
C LYS A 36 -13.35 5.40 4.40
N THR A 37 -13.80 4.43 3.60
CA THR A 37 -14.64 4.68 2.42
C THR A 37 -16.09 4.24 2.62
N GLN A 38 -16.37 3.48 3.69
CA GLN A 38 -17.68 2.88 3.96
C GLN A 38 -18.18 1.99 2.82
N GLN A 39 -17.27 1.48 2.00
CA GLN A 39 -17.59 0.59 0.88
C GLN A 39 -17.30 -0.86 1.23
N PRO A 40 -18.12 -1.81 0.73
CA PRO A 40 -17.79 -3.22 0.84
C PRO A 40 -16.50 -3.52 0.07
N LEU A 41 -15.69 -4.41 0.64
CA LEU A 41 -14.48 -4.94 0.04
C LEU A 41 -14.47 -6.45 0.24
N GLU A 42 -14.29 -7.17 -0.87
CA GLU A 42 -14.01 -8.59 -0.88
C GLU A 42 -12.58 -8.81 -1.38
N LEU A 43 -11.81 -9.62 -0.64
CA LEU A 43 -10.44 -9.98 -0.98
C LEU A 43 -10.26 -11.50 -0.88
N PRO A 44 -9.44 -12.11 -1.74
CA PRO A 44 -9.09 -13.51 -1.60
C PRO A 44 -8.25 -13.74 -0.34
N LEU A 45 -8.59 -14.75 0.44
CA LEU A 45 -7.76 -15.24 1.53
C LEU A 45 -6.70 -16.20 0.97
N LEU A 46 -5.56 -15.64 0.54
CA LEU A 46 -4.46 -16.43 -0.02
C LEU A 46 -3.98 -17.51 0.97
N PRO A 47 -3.50 -18.69 0.51
CA PRO A 47 -3.10 -19.79 1.39
C PRO A 47 -2.10 -19.37 2.48
N GLU A 48 -1.04 -18.65 2.10
CA GLU A 48 -0.04 -18.13 3.06
C GLU A 48 -0.63 -17.17 4.11
N ILE A 49 -1.69 -16.44 3.78
CA ILE A 49 -2.39 -15.53 4.69
C ILE A 49 -3.27 -16.35 5.63
N LYS A 50 -4.01 -17.32 5.08
CA LYS A 50 -4.84 -18.25 5.83
C LYS A 50 -4.02 -18.96 6.90
N ASP A 51 -2.91 -19.57 6.49
CA ASP A 51 -2.01 -20.32 7.36
C ASP A 51 -1.42 -19.42 8.45
N ALA A 52 -0.99 -18.21 8.08
CA ALA A 52 -0.44 -17.26 9.04
C ALA A 52 -1.48 -16.79 10.07
N ILE A 53 -2.73 -16.56 9.65
CA ILE A 53 -3.82 -16.17 10.56
C ILE A 53 -4.17 -17.34 11.49
N GLN A 54 -4.33 -18.55 10.95
CA GLN A 54 -4.64 -19.74 11.75
C GLN A 54 -3.53 -20.05 12.75
N ASN A 55 -2.25 -19.96 12.34
CA ASN A 55 -1.10 -20.12 13.21
C ASN A 55 -1.11 -19.09 14.34
N TYR A 56 -1.39 -17.82 14.03
CA TYR A 56 -1.51 -16.78 15.05
C TYR A 56 -2.68 -17.06 16.02
N ILE A 57 -3.86 -17.41 15.53
CA ILE A 57 -5.03 -17.73 16.36
C ILE A 57 -4.71 -18.89 17.31
N LYS A 58 -4.09 -19.97 16.81
CA LYS A 58 -3.81 -21.18 17.57
C LYS A 58 -2.69 -21.00 18.60
N ASN A 59 -1.63 -20.28 18.23
CA ASN A 59 -0.36 -20.32 18.97
C ASN A 59 0.04 -19.00 19.65
N ALA A 60 -0.60 -17.86 19.31
CA ALA A 60 -0.14 -16.54 19.77
C ALA A 60 -1.25 -15.56 20.16
N ARG A 61 -2.52 -15.79 19.77
CA ARG A 61 -3.63 -14.93 20.16
C ARG A 61 -4.01 -15.21 21.62
N PRO A 62 -4.05 -14.20 22.51
CA PRO A 62 -4.59 -14.37 23.86
C PRO A 62 -6.03 -14.88 23.84
N ILE A 63 -6.37 -15.77 24.77
CA ILE A 63 -7.74 -16.27 24.95
C ILE A 63 -8.52 -15.24 25.76
N VAL A 64 -9.53 -14.66 25.12
CA VAL A 64 -10.45 -13.66 25.70
C VAL A 64 -11.85 -13.93 25.17
N ASN A 65 -12.85 -13.84 26.05
CA ASN A 65 -14.24 -14.17 25.71
C ASN A 65 -14.97 -13.00 25.02
N ASP A 66 -14.65 -11.75 25.39
CA ASP A 66 -15.41 -10.55 24.98
C ASP A 66 -14.72 -9.73 23.87
N GLU A 67 -14.04 -10.38 22.92
CA GLU A 67 -13.36 -9.65 21.84
C GLU A 67 -13.38 -10.44 20.52
N CYS A 68 -14.09 -9.87 19.54
CA CYS A 68 -14.31 -10.44 18.23
C CYS A 68 -13.20 -10.09 17.22
N ARG A 69 -12.32 -9.14 17.54
CA ARG A 69 -11.18 -8.78 16.66
C ARG A 69 -10.16 -9.90 16.62
N ILE A 70 -9.60 -10.13 15.45
CA ILE A 70 -8.57 -11.15 15.25
C ILE A 70 -7.29 -10.74 15.97
N PHE A 71 -6.78 -9.54 15.70
CA PHE A 71 -5.47 -9.12 16.20
C PHE A 71 -5.56 -8.36 17.52
N LEU A 72 -4.92 -8.90 18.56
CA LEU A 72 -4.95 -8.39 19.92
C LEU A 72 -3.57 -7.97 20.41
N ARG A 73 -3.56 -7.07 21.40
CA ARG A 73 -2.38 -6.75 22.18
C ARG A 73 -1.94 -7.99 22.95
N GLN A 74 -0.63 -8.19 23.04
CA GLN A 74 -0.01 -9.33 23.74
C GLN A 74 0.12 -9.13 25.25
N LYS A 75 -0.16 -7.93 25.75
CA LYS A 75 -0.13 -7.58 27.18
C LYS A 75 -1.51 -7.11 27.61
N ALA A 76 -1.87 -7.42 28.85
CA ALA A 76 -3.10 -6.92 29.46
C ALA A 76 -3.12 -5.37 29.48
N PRO A 77 -4.30 -4.74 29.27
CA PRO A 77 -5.56 -5.35 28.88
C PRO A 77 -5.53 -5.86 27.42
N TYR A 78 -6.00 -7.09 27.19
CA TYR A 78 -5.96 -7.81 25.90
C TYR A 78 -7.01 -7.30 24.91
N GLN A 79 -6.86 -6.05 24.50
CA GLN A 79 -7.75 -5.38 23.55
C GLN A 79 -7.21 -5.50 22.12
N GLY A 80 -8.07 -5.18 21.14
CA GLY A 80 -7.64 -4.94 19.76
C GLY A 80 -6.37 -4.08 19.64
N ILE A 81 -5.53 -4.44 18.67
CA ILE A 81 -4.36 -3.64 18.34
C ILE A 81 -4.76 -2.28 17.77
N THR A 82 -3.81 -1.34 17.77
CA THR A 82 -3.99 -0.04 17.12
C THR A 82 -3.23 0.01 15.79
N THR A 83 -3.59 0.98 14.95
CA THR A 83 -2.83 1.29 13.72
C THR A 83 -1.37 1.64 14.02
N SER A 84 -1.10 2.25 15.19
CA SER A 84 0.26 2.51 15.68
C SER A 84 1.05 1.23 15.92
N ALA A 85 0.45 0.18 16.50
CA ALA A 85 1.12 -1.10 16.70
C ALA A 85 1.55 -1.72 15.35
N LEU A 86 0.68 -1.62 14.34
CA LEU A 86 1.00 -2.07 12.99
C LEU A 86 2.14 -1.23 12.37
N ARG A 87 2.12 0.10 12.54
CA ARG A 87 3.21 0.99 12.12
C ARG A 87 4.54 0.59 12.75
N PHE A 88 4.57 0.38 14.07
CA PHE A 88 5.77 -0.04 14.79
C PHE A 88 6.30 -1.39 14.29
N ALA A 89 5.41 -2.36 14.08
CA ALA A 89 5.78 -3.65 13.49
C ALA A 89 6.41 -3.44 12.09
N THR A 90 5.75 -2.69 11.21
CA THR A 90 6.27 -2.38 9.87
C THR A 90 7.65 -1.72 9.92
N THR A 91 7.84 -0.67 10.73
CA THR A 91 9.15 0.00 10.87
C THR A 91 10.23 -0.95 11.40
N LYS A 92 9.90 -1.82 12.36
CA LYS A 92 10.82 -2.84 12.87
C LYS A 92 11.30 -3.77 11.75
N TYR A 93 10.38 -4.23 10.89
CA TYR A 93 10.74 -5.13 9.80
C TYR A 93 11.44 -4.44 8.63
N PHE A 94 11.14 -3.17 8.33
CA PHE A 94 11.95 -2.39 7.38
C PHE A 94 13.41 -2.29 7.82
N ARG A 95 13.66 -1.96 9.09
CA ARG A 95 15.03 -1.93 9.65
C ARG A 95 15.71 -3.29 9.57
N LYS A 96 15.00 -4.36 9.94
CA LYS A 96 15.54 -5.73 9.84
C LYS A 96 15.87 -6.14 8.41
N ALA A 97 15.13 -5.66 7.42
CA ALA A 97 15.36 -5.91 6.01
C ALA A 97 16.44 -5.00 5.39
N GLY A 98 17.06 -4.10 6.15
CA GLY A 98 18.04 -3.15 5.63
C GLY A 98 17.45 -2.06 4.73
N ILE A 99 16.14 -1.83 4.80
CA ILE A 99 15.46 -0.80 3.98
C ILE A 99 15.66 0.56 4.65
N ASP A 100 16.34 1.47 3.95
CA ASP A 100 16.51 2.86 4.39
C ASP A 100 15.20 3.66 4.23
N ILE A 101 14.66 4.04 5.38
CA ILE A 101 13.43 4.83 5.53
C ILE A 101 13.71 6.29 5.94
N SER A 102 14.97 6.70 6.01
CA SER A 102 15.36 8.08 6.35
C SER A 102 14.84 9.07 5.30
N GLY A 103 14.31 10.21 5.76
CA GLY A 103 13.77 11.25 4.88
C GLY A 103 12.50 10.88 4.08
N LYS A 104 11.95 9.67 4.24
CA LYS A 104 10.81 9.17 3.46
C LYS A 104 9.59 8.93 4.35
N LYS A 105 8.39 9.21 3.80
CA LYS A 105 7.14 8.72 4.39
C LYS A 105 7.17 7.19 4.34
N HIS A 106 7.00 6.55 5.49
CA HIS A 106 7.08 5.10 5.64
C HIS A 106 5.96 4.57 6.53
N GLY A 107 5.67 3.28 6.38
CA GLY A 107 4.70 2.56 7.19
C GLY A 107 3.82 1.66 6.34
N VAL A 108 2.68 1.25 6.89
CA VAL A 108 1.77 0.29 6.24
C VAL A 108 1.29 0.80 4.88
N HIS A 109 1.09 2.11 4.74
CA HIS A 109 0.62 2.70 3.49
C HIS A 109 1.64 2.57 2.35
N THR A 110 2.94 2.48 2.66
CA THR A 110 3.99 2.25 1.65
C THR A 110 3.73 0.97 0.87
N PHE A 111 3.27 -0.10 1.53
CA PHE A 111 2.95 -1.35 0.84
C PHE A 111 1.80 -1.20 -0.16
N ARG A 112 0.78 -0.41 0.19
CA ARG A 112 -0.34 -0.14 -0.72
C ARG A 112 0.13 0.65 -1.95
N SER A 113 1.01 1.62 -1.76
CA SER A 113 1.65 2.33 -2.88
C SER A 113 2.51 1.38 -3.72
N SER A 114 3.32 0.51 -3.10
CA SER A 114 4.15 -0.46 -3.82
C SER A 114 3.33 -1.45 -4.63
N ILE A 115 2.23 -1.99 -4.09
CA ILE A 115 1.32 -2.88 -4.84
C ILE A 115 0.72 -2.16 -6.04
N ALA A 116 0.27 -0.92 -5.84
CA ALA A 116 -0.29 -0.12 -6.92
C ALA A 116 0.73 0.13 -8.04
N SER A 117 1.93 0.56 -7.67
CA SER A 117 3.03 0.78 -8.61
C SER A 117 3.42 -0.51 -9.34
N SER A 118 3.49 -1.64 -8.64
CA SER A 118 3.75 -2.94 -9.26
C SER A 118 2.69 -3.28 -10.30
N MET A 119 1.40 -3.19 -9.95
CA MET A 119 0.31 -3.49 -10.89
C MET A 119 0.33 -2.57 -12.11
N VAL A 120 0.63 -1.28 -11.93
CA VAL A 120 0.75 -0.34 -13.05
C VAL A 120 1.95 -0.68 -13.94
N ASN A 121 3.10 -1.00 -13.34
CA ASN A 121 4.28 -1.44 -14.09
C ASN A 121 4.03 -2.76 -14.84
N ASP A 122 3.20 -3.64 -14.28
CA ASP A 122 2.72 -4.88 -14.91
C ASP A 122 1.57 -4.63 -15.92
N GLN A 123 1.35 -3.37 -16.32
CA GLN A 123 0.36 -2.93 -17.31
C GLN A 123 -1.10 -3.27 -16.96
N VAL A 124 -1.40 -3.49 -15.68
CA VAL A 124 -2.78 -3.69 -15.22
C VAL A 124 -3.57 -2.39 -15.44
N PRO A 125 -4.79 -2.46 -16.04
CA PRO A 125 -5.62 -1.29 -16.24
C PRO A 125 -5.87 -0.50 -14.95
N TYR A 126 -5.77 0.84 -15.03
CA TYR A 126 -5.87 1.71 -13.85
C TYR A 126 -7.20 1.57 -13.10
N ASP A 127 -8.30 1.25 -13.78
CA ASP A 127 -9.61 1.02 -13.17
C ASP A 127 -9.61 -0.26 -12.31
N VAL A 128 -8.90 -1.30 -12.75
CA VAL A 128 -8.69 -2.54 -12.00
C VAL A 128 -7.83 -2.26 -10.77
N VAL A 129 -6.71 -1.54 -10.92
CA VAL A 129 -5.84 -1.14 -9.79
C VAL A 129 -6.65 -0.34 -8.76
N ARG A 130 -7.45 0.63 -9.21
CA ARG A 130 -8.32 1.44 -8.34
C ARG A 130 -9.33 0.58 -7.56
N LYS A 131 -9.97 -0.39 -8.23
CA LYS A 131 -10.94 -1.31 -7.60
C LYS A 131 -10.27 -2.23 -6.57
N VAL A 132 -9.14 -2.84 -6.91
CA VAL A 132 -8.36 -3.69 -5.98
C VAL A 132 -7.93 -2.90 -4.74
N LEU A 133 -7.59 -1.62 -4.93
CA LEU A 133 -7.25 -0.71 -3.85
C LEU A 133 -8.45 0.02 -3.26
N GLY A 134 -9.70 -0.42 -3.49
CA GLY A 134 -10.91 0.15 -2.89
C GLY A 134 -10.92 1.68 -2.88
N HIS A 135 -10.51 2.30 -3.98
CA HIS A 135 -10.48 3.75 -4.15
C HIS A 135 -11.78 4.20 -4.81
N THR A 136 -12.58 4.98 -4.08
CA THR A 136 -13.85 5.53 -4.58
C THR A 136 -13.66 6.78 -5.42
N ASP A 137 -12.53 7.46 -5.30
CA ASP A 137 -12.20 8.68 -6.06
C ASP A 137 -11.44 8.31 -7.36
N PRO A 138 -11.93 8.71 -8.55
CA PRO A 138 -11.19 8.57 -9.81
C PRO A 138 -9.82 9.28 -9.79
N ASP A 139 -9.69 10.39 -9.06
CA ASP A 139 -8.46 11.18 -9.01
C ASP A 139 -7.34 10.47 -8.23
N ALA A 140 -7.67 9.45 -7.44
CA ALA A 140 -6.67 8.61 -6.80
C ALA A 140 -5.74 7.90 -7.81
N ILE A 141 -6.17 7.78 -9.08
CA ILE A 141 -5.38 7.24 -10.20
C ILE A 141 -4.22 8.18 -10.59
N LYS A 142 -4.38 9.50 -10.47
CA LYS A 142 -3.36 10.50 -10.85
C LYS A 142 -2.02 10.25 -10.14
N HIS A 143 -2.08 9.74 -8.91
CA HIS A 143 -0.88 9.38 -8.15
C HIS A 143 -0.09 8.21 -8.76
N TYR A 144 -0.75 7.31 -9.49
CA TYR A 144 -0.11 6.15 -10.10
C TYR A 144 0.35 6.42 -11.54
N ALA A 145 -0.38 7.24 -12.30
CA ALA A 145 0.04 7.69 -13.62
C ALA A 145 1.42 8.40 -13.58
N ARG A 146 1.72 9.15 -12.52
CA ARG A 146 3.03 9.82 -12.34
C ARG A 146 4.20 8.83 -12.23
N VAL A 147 3.95 7.59 -11.82
CA VAL A 147 5.00 6.58 -11.58
C VAL A 147 5.27 5.75 -12.85
N ASP A 148 4.37 5.80 -13.83
CA ASP A 148 4.44 5.04 -15.07
C ASP A 148 5.28 5.75 -16.13
N ILE A 149 6.58 5.89 -15.87
CA ILE A 149 7.51 6.63 -16.74
C ILE A 149 7.55 6.02 -18.15
N GLU A 150 7.51 4.68 -18.26
CA GLU A 150 7.58 3.99 -19.55
C GLU A 150 6.37 4.29 -20.41
N ARG A 151 5.16 4.22 -19.86
CA ARG A 151 3.95 4.59 -20.60
C ARG A 151 3.90 6.08 -20.90
N LEU A 152 4.37 6.93 -20.00
CA LEU A 152 4.46 8.38 -20.24
C LEU A 152 5.41 8.71 -21.41
N ARG A 153 6.45 7.89 -21.68
CA ARG A 153 7.32 8.07 -22.85
C ARG A 153 6.58 7.86 -24.17
N GLU A 154 5.59 6.95 -24.23
CA GLU A 154 4.79 6.73 -25.45
C GLU A 154 3.95 7.96 -25.82
N TYR A 155 3.59 8.78 -24.84
CA TYR A 155 2.84 10.03 -25.03
C TYR A 155 3.73 11.28 -24.99
N ALA A 156 5.05 11.11 -24.93
CA ALA A 156 5.97 12.24 -24.98
C ALA A 156 5.91 12.87 -26.37
N ILE A 157 5.68 14.18 -26.42
CA ILE A 157 5.86 14.96 -27.65
C ILE A 157 7.34 15.02 -28.02
N PRO A 158 7.68 15.16 -29.32
CA PRO A 158 9.05 15.38 -29.74
C PRO A 158 9.68 16.53 -28.95
N VAL A 159 10.92 16.34 -28.50
CA VAL A 159 11.67 17.42 -27.86
C VAL A 159 11.83 18.53 -28.92
N PRO A 160 11.36 19.76 -28.66
CA PRO A 160 11.56 20.84 -29.61
C PRO A 160 13.05 21.06 -29.84
N GLU A 161 13.44 21.33 -31.09
CA GLU A 161 14.82 21.66 -31.39
C GLU A 161 15.27 22.83 -30.51
N PRO A 162 16.47 22.75 -29.91
CA PRO A 162 17.02 23.86 -29.15
C PRO A 162 17.00 25.14 -29.99
N SER A 163 16.60 26.26 -29.39
CA SER A 163 16.66 27.55 -30.07
C SER A 163 17.06 28.67 -29.10
N GLY A 164 17.68 29.72 -29.64
CA GLY A 164 18.03 30.93 -28.90
C GLY A 164 19.04 30.66 -27.78
N VAL A 165 18.73 31.12 -26.56
CA VAL A 165 19.64 31.00 -25.40
C VAL A 165 19.93 29.53 -25.03
N PHE A 166 18.96 28.64 -25.24
CA PHE A 166 19.13 27.22 -24.90
C PHE A 166 20.04 26.50 -25.89
N GLU A 167 19.95 26.82 -27.18
CA GLU A 167 20.87 26.33 -28.22
C GLU A 167 22.29 26.82 -27.98
N ALA A 168 22.46 28.13 -27.76
CA ALA A 168 23.76 28.72 -27.43
C ALA A 168 24.40 28.10 -26.18
N PHE A 169 23.58 27.74 -25.17
CA PHE A 169 24.05 27.04 -23.97
C PHE A 169 24.54 25.62 -24.27
N LEU A 170 23.83 24.85 -25.11
CA LEU A 170 24.22 23.50 -25.49
C LEU A 170 25.51 23.47 -26.33
N ASP A 171 25.73 24.50 -27.17
CA ASP A 171 26.94 24.68 -27.99
C ASP A 171 28.14 25.23 -27.21
N GLY A 172 28.06 25.31 -25.87
CA GLY A 172 29.15 25.76 -25.02
C GLY A 172 29.30 27.29 -24.94
N GLY A 173 28.30 28.03 -25.40
CA GLY A 173 28.20 29.48 -25.25
C GLY A 173 28.09 29.86 -23.78
N ARG A 174 29.13 30.54 -23.26
CA ARG A 174 29.09 31.15 -21.93
C ARG A 174 27.96 32.18 -21.89
N SER A 175 27.17 32.14 -20.81
CA SER A 175 26.09 33.08 -20.53
C SER A 175 26.54 34.53 -20.71
N TYR A 176 25.69 35.30 -21.38
CA TYR A 176 25.79 36.74 -21.55
C TYR A 176 26.12 37.48 -20.25
N ASP A 177 27.18 38.28 -20.29
CA ASP A 177 27.38 39.43 -19.44
C ASP A 177 26.26 40.46 -19.70
N GLY A 178 25.49 40.79 -18.65
CA GLY A 178 24.85 42.09 -18.44
C GLY A 178 23.63 42.47 -19.29
N ILE A 179 22.45 42.45 -18.64
CA ILE A 179 21.50 43.58 -18.63
C ILE A 179 21.01 43.75 -17.19
#